data_AF-A0A7S0W416-F1
#
_entry.id   AF-A0A7S0W416-F1
#
_cell.length_a   1.000
_cell.length_b   1.000
_cell.length_c   1.000
_cell.angle_alpha   90.00
_cell.angle_beta   90.00
_cell.angle_gamma   90.00
#
_symmetry.space_group_name_H-M   'P 1'
#
loop_
_entity.id
_entity.type
_entity.pdbx_description
1 polymer ?
#
loop_
_entity_poly.entity_id
_entity_poly.type
_entity_poly.pdbx_seq_one_letter_code
_entity_poly.pdbx_strand_id
1 'polypeptide(L)'
;QLFFHSPGHESLVARVSNVEIKNGGQAFRLGKYGIHWHQVGNLRESFQRNCSVHHSWNRGTAIHGVHHLRVEHNVLYSIMGHALFMEDGVEEYNVVHGNLGIRSIPSMSLLNTDQTPALFWIVSTKNYITNNRAAGSRRYGFWVRPERSATG
;
A
#
# COMPACT_ATOMS: atom_id res chain seq x y z
N GLN A 1 -7.11 -6.94 9.40
CA GLN A 1 -6.21 -5.79 9.13
C GLN A 1 -5.01 -5.91 10.05
N LEU A 2 -3.82 -5.59 9.55
CA LEU A 2 -2.68 -5.16 10.37
C LEU A 2 -2.54 -3.64 10.26
N PHE A 3 -2.48 -2.94 11.40
CA PHE A 3 -2.40 -1.48 11.47
C PHE A 3 -1.22 -1.10 12.35
N PHE A 4 -0.25 -0.39 11.77
CA PHE A 4 0.97 0.03 12.44
C PHE A 4 0.96 1.56 12.52
N HIS A 5 0.81 2.07 13.74
CA HIS A 5 0.78 3.49 14.03
C HIS A 5 1.46 3.75 15.37
N SER A 6 2.30 4.78 15.41
CA SER A 6 2.93 5.27 16.62
C SER A 6 3.46 6.67 16.34
N PRO A 7 3.24 7.66 17.23
CA PRO A 7 3.73 9.01 17.01
C PRO A 7 5.25 9.08 17.19
N GLY A 8 5.96 9.57 16.17
CA GLY A 8 7.39 9.89 16.22
C GLY A 8 8.27 8.91 15.43
N HIS A 9 9.34 9.44 14.84
CA HIS A 9 10.29 8.66 14.04
C HIS A 9 10.87 7.50 14.85
N GLU A 10 10.90 6.30 14.24
CA GLU A 10 11.42 5.07 14.84
C GLU A 10 10.76 4.68 16.19
N SER A 11 9.58 5.24 16.49
CA SER A 11 8.84 4.91 17.73
C SER A 11 8.21 3.51 17.72
N LEU A 12 8.20 2.85 16.55
CA LEU A 12 7.74 1.47 16.38
C LEU A 12 8.68 0.73 15.43
N VAL A 13 8.95 -0.54 15.76
CA VAL A 13 9.58 -1.50 14.85
C VAL A 13 8.59 -2.63 14.56
N ALA A 14 8.27 -2.84 13.29
CA ALA A 14 7.48 -3.98 12.84
C ALA A 14 8.13 -4.65 11.63
N ARG A 15 8.35 -5.97 11.73
CA ARG A 15 9.01 -6.79 10.71
C ARG A 15 8.07 -7.91 10.32
N VAL A 16 7.25 -7.65 9.30
CA VAL A 16 6.20 -8.58 8.84
C VAL A 16 6.79 -9.40 7.69
N SER A 17 6.96 -10.70 7.89
CA SER A 17 7.44 -11.59 6.83
C SER A 17 6.72 -12.91 6.77
N ASN A 18 6.53 -13.43 5.54
CA ASN A 18 5.97 -14.75 5.28
C ASN A 18 4.55 -14.94 5.84
N VAL A 19 3.75 -13.87 5.86
CA VAL A 19 2.36 -13.87 6.36
C VAL A 19 1.37 -13.82 5.20
N GLU A 20 0.31 -14.62 5.31
CA GLU A 20 -0.88 -14.52 4.45
C GLU A 20 -1.98 -13.72 5.15
N ILE A 21 -2.60 -12.79 4.42
CA ILE A 21 -3.81 -12.09 4.81
C ILE A 21 -4.88 -12.37 3.74
N LYS A 22 -5.78 -13.30 4.05
CA LYS A 22 -6.94 -13.65 3.24
C LYS A 22 -8.20 -12.99 3.76
N ASN A 23 -9.06 -12.49 2.87
CA ASN A 23 -10.34 -11.86 3.23
C ASN A 23 -10.15 -10.69 4.22
N GLY A 24 -9.00 -10.01 4.12
CA GLY A 24 -8.63 -8.87 4.95
C GLY A 24 -9.31 -7.57 4.51
N GLY A 25 -8.89 -6.47 5.13
CA GLY A 25 -9.55 -5.17 4.95
C GLY A 25 -11.01 -5.16 5.42
N GLN A 26 -11.64 -3.99 5.40
CA GLN A 26 -13.07 -3.84 5.67
C GLN A 26 -13.67 -2.88 4.63
N ALA A 27 -14.63 -3.36 3.84
CA ALA A 27 -15.37 -2.52 2.91
C ALA A 27 -16.13 -1.42 3.68
N PHE A 28 -16.37 -0.28 3.03
CA PHE A 28 -17.08 0.87 3.62
C PHE A 28 -16.42 1.49 4.86
N ARG A 29 -15.16 1.15 5.17
CA ARG A 29 -14.41 1.76 6.28
C ARG A 29 -13.05 2.25 5.79
N LEU A 30 -12.91 3.57 5.60
CA LEU A 30 -11.64 4.20 5.25
C LEU A 30 -10.57 3.88 6.32
N GLY A 31 -9.33 3.68 5.89
CA GLY A 31 -8.21 3.32 6.78
C GLY A 31 -8.17 1.86 7.24
N LYS A 32 -9.18 1.03 6.93
CA LYS A 32 -9.25 -0.39 7.31
C LYS A 32 -8.74 -1.31 6.18
N TYR A 33 -7.46 -1.19 5.86
CA TYR A 33 -6.80 -1.90 4.76
C TYR A 33 -6.26 -3.29 5.18
N GLY A 34 -5.73 -4.07 4.24
CA GLY A 34 -5.07 -5.35 4.52
C GLY A 34 -3.90 -5.17 5.49
N ILE A 35 -2.89 -4.40 5.05
CA ILE A 35 -1.77 -3.90 5.86
C ILE A 35 -1.72 -2.38 5.71
N HIS A 36 -1.62 -1.66 6.82
CA HIS A 36 -1.62 -0.20 6.83
C HIS A 36 -0.49 0.32 7.73
N TRP A 37 0.50 0.94 7.10
CA TRP A 37 1.59 1.68 7.73
C TRP A 37 1.18 3.15 7.80
N HIS A 38 0.90 3.66 8.99
CA HIS A 38 0.15 4.91 9.16
C HIS A 38 0.86 5.88 10.10
N GLN A 39 1.31 7.00 9.56
CA GLN A 39 1.72 8.21 10.28
C GLN A 39 2.74 7.92 11.41
N VAL A 40 3.83 7.23 11.06
CA VAL A 40 4.94 6.92 11.99
C VAL A 40 6.19 7.75 11.70
N GLY A 41 6.31 8.33 10.50
CA GLY A 41 7.55 8.97 10.07
C GLY A 41 8.58 7.92 9.63
N ASN A 42 9.78 7.93 10.21
CA ASN A 42 10.88 7.08 9.75
C ASN A 42 10.76 5.67 10.31
N LEU A 43 10.95 4.66 9.45
CA LEU A 43 10.84 3.25 9.78
C LEU A 43 12.00 2.44 9.16
N ARG A 44 13.25 2.80 9.47
CA ARG A 44 14.46 2.18 8.87
C ARG A 44 14.59 0.70 9.22
N GLU A 45 14.15 0.30 10.41
CA GLU A 45 14.25 -1.07 10.90
C GLU A 45 13.05 -1.96 10.54
N SER A 46 11.98 -1.37 9.99
CA SER A 46 10.74 -2.07 9.67
C SER A 46 10.70 -2.55 8.22
N PHE A 47 9.88 -3.58 7.98
CA PHE A 47 9.64 -4.08 6.63
C PHE A 47 8.35 -4.91 6.53
N GLN A 48 7.87 -5.06 5.30
CA GLN A 48 6.88 -6.02 4.85
C GLN A 48 7.48 -6.86 3.72
N ARG A 49 7.74 -8.15 3.95
CA ARG A 49 8.49 -9.00 3.01
C ARG A 49 7.83 -10.35 2.78
N ASN A 50 7.78 -10.80 1.53
CA ASN A 50 7.32 -12.16 1.19
C ASN A 50 5.91 -12.47 1.74
N CYS A 51 5.06 -11.46 1.89
CA CYS A 51 3.69 -11.63 2.36
C CYS A 51 2.73 -11.74 1.18
N SER A 52 1.59 -12.37 1.42
CA SER A 52 0.45 -12.35 0.49
C SER A 52 -0.72 -11.61 1.13
N VAL A 53 -1.31 -10.67 0.40
CA VAL A 53 -2.61 -10.07 0.75
C VAL A 53 -3.55 -10.37 -0.39
N HIS A 54 -4.65 -11.07 -0.12
CA HIS A 54 -5.59 -11.39 -1.18
C HIS A 54 -7.06 -11.51 -0.76
N HIS A 55 -7.92 -11.27 -1.74
CA HIS A 55 -9.37 -11.15 -1.53
C HIS A 55 -9.69 -10.08 -0.49
N SER A 56 -8.94 -8.97 -0.51
CA SER A 56 -9.12 -7.87 0.45
C SER A 56 -10.36 -7.05 0.07
N TRP A 57 -11.22 -6.80 1.07
CA TRP A 57 -12.44 -5.98 0.94
C TRP A 57 -12.16 -4.48 0.97
N ASN A 58 -10.88 -4.11 1.00
CA ASN A 58 -10.36 -2.75 0.95
C ASN A 58 -8.93 -2.82 0.35
N ARG A 59 -8.17 -1.72 0.32
CA ARG A 59 -6.80 -1.68 -0.21
C ARG A 59 -5.90 -2.76 0.39
N GLY A 60 -4.88 -3.17 -0.37
CA GLY A 60 -4.00 -4.27 0.01
C GLY A 60 -2.95 -3.85 1.03
N THR A 61 -2.03 -2.99 0.61
CA THR A 61 -0.99 -2.38 1.45
C THR A 61 -1.02 -0.87 1.27
N ALA A 62 -1.13 -0.12 2.37
CA ALA A 62 -1.05 1.33 2.36
C ALA A 62 0.19 1.82 3.12
N ILE A 63 0.85 2.82 2.55
CA ILE A 63 1.96 3.58 3.13
C ILE A 63 1.50 5.03 3.21
N HIS A 64 1.26 5.52 4.42
CA HIS A 64 0.69 6.84 4.67
C HIS A 64 1.55 7.56 5.69
N GLY A 65 2.21 8.65 5.31
CA GLY A 65 3.05 9.44 6.22
C GLY A 65 4.23 8.64 6.80
N VAL A 66 4.81 7.75 5.99
CA VAL A 66 5.89 6.85 6.36
C VAL A 66 7.06 6.99 5.39
N HIS A 67 8.28 6.91 5.91
CA HIS A 67 9.54 7.04 5.18
C HIS A 67 10.49 5.89 5.51
N HIS A 68 11.40 5.57 4.58
CA HIS A 68 12.42 4.52 4.74
C HIS A 68 11.90 3.09 4.97
N LEU A 69 10.60 2.83 4.83
CA LEU A 69 10.02 1.50 4.94
C LEU A 69 10.39 0.64 3.72
N ARG A 70 10.60 -0.65 3.94
CA ARG A 70 10.82 -1.64 2.88
C ARG A 70 9.59 -2.53 2.70
N VAL A 71 8.95 -2.45 1.53
CA VAL A 71 7.83 -3.31 1.12
C VAL A 71 8.28 -4.11 -0.10
N GLU A 72 8.70 -5.36 0.13
CA GLU A 72 9.46 -6.13 -0.87
C GLU A 72 8.91 -7.53 -1.10
N HIS A 73 8.89 -7.98 -2.36
CA HIS A 73 8.55 -9.36 -2.76
C HIS A 73 7.17 -9.84 -2.28
N ASN A 74 6.21 -8.93 -2.11
CA ASN A 74 4.86 -9.28 -1.69
C ASN A 74 3.96 -9.59 -2.89
N VAL A 75 2.94 -10.42 -2.68
CA VAL A 75 1.89 -10.71 -3.65
C VAL A 75 0.59 -10.05 -3.20
N LEU A 76 0.00 -9.22 -4.05
CA LEU A 76 -1.28 -8.55 -3.82
C LEU A 76 -2.27 -9.04 -4.88
N TYR A 77 -3.25 -9.85 -4.49
CA TYR A 77 -4.18 -10.49 -5.43
C TYR A 77 -5.65 -10.23 -5.13
N SER A 78 -6.43 -9.83 -6.14
CA SER A 78 -7.88 -9.61 -6.01
C SER A 78 -8.20 -8.62 -4.88
N ILE A 79 -7.79 -7.37 -5.08
CA ILE A 79 -7.89 -6.30 -4.09
C ILE A 79 -8.97 -5.30 -4.50
N MET A 80 -9.87 -4.94 -3.57
CA MET A 80 -10.78 -3.81 -3.76
C MET A 80 -10.04 -2.47 -3.59
N GLY A 81 -10.20 -1.57 -4.57
CA GLY A 81 -9.45 -0.31 -4.63
C GLY A 81 -8.00 -0.51 -5.06
N HIS A 82 -7.13 0.42 -4.67
CA HIS A 82 -5.71 0.35 -4.96
C HIS A 82 -5.03 -0.82 -4.22
N ALA A 83 -4.15 -1.56 -4.91
CA ALA A 83 -3.51 -2.73 -4.29
C ALA A 83 -2.35 -2.32 -3.35
N LEU A 84 -1.35 -1.60 -3.86
CA LEU A 84 -0.34 -0.90 -3.08
C LEU A 84 -0.54 0.60 -3.24
N PHE A 85 -0.73 1.31 -2.14
CA PHE A 85 -1.21 2.69 -2.11
C PHE A 85 -0.30 3.58 -1.26
N MET A 86 0.22 4.66 -1.87
CA MET A 86 0.81 5.78 -1.14
C MET A 86 -0.22 6.91 -1.01
N GLU A 87 -0.38 7.50 0.17
CA GLU A 87 -1.53 8.36 0.46
C GLU A 87 -1.26 9.84 0.17
N ASP A 88 -0.14 10.39 0.64
CA ASP A 88 -0.05 11.84 0.82
C ASP A 88 0.93 12.57 -0.09
N GLY A 89 1.81 11.84 -0.77
CA GLY A 89 2.87 12.44 -1.58
C GLY A 89 4.05 12.96 -0.74
N VAL A 90 3.94 12.92 0.59
CA VAL A 90 5.03 13.23 1.51
C VAL A 90 5.90 12.02 1.81
N GLU A 91 5.47 10.79 1.49
CA GLU A 91 6.26 9.59 1.72
C GLU A 91 7.57 9.64 0.93
N GLU A 92 8.71 9.38 1.58
CA GLU A 92 10.04 9.48 0.97
C GLU A 92 10.91 8.27 1.30
N TYR A 93 11.81 7.93 0.37
CA TYR A 93 12.83 6.89 0.54
C TYR A 93 12.30 5.51 0.92
N ASN A 94 11.00 5.25 0.75
CA ASN A 94 10.47 3.90 0.89
C ASN A 94 10.95 3.06 -0.30
N VAL A 95 11.21 1.78 -0.03
CA VAL A 95 11.59 0.80 -1.04
C VAL A 95 10.39 -0.05 -1.33
N VAL A 96 9.82 0.09 -2.52
CA VAL A 96 8.77 -0.79 -3.04
C VAL A 96 9.41 -1.62 -4.14
N HIS A 97 9.87 -2.82 -3.79
CA HIS A 97 10.71 -3.64 -4.66
C HIS A 97 10.13 -5.03 -4.93
N GLY A 98 10.12 -5.45 -6.19
CA GLY A 98 9.86 -6.86 -6.52
C GLY A 98 8.46 -7.36 -6.17
N ASN A 99 7.49 -6.47 -5.90
CA ASN A 99 6.14 -6.87 -5.55
C ASN A 99 5.33 -7.25 -6.81
N LEU A 100 4.38 -8.16 -6.65
CA LEU A 100 3.49 -8.62 -7.69
C LEU A 100 2.05 -8.22 -7.36
N GLY A 101 1.49 -7.29 -8.13
CA GLY A 101 0.08 -6.94 -8.10
C GLY A 101 -0.68 -7.70 -9.18
N ILE A 102 -1.78 -8.34 -8.82
CA ILE A 102 -2.67 -9.02 -9.77
C ILE A 102 -4.12 -8.68 -9.43
N ARG A 103 -4.89 -8.22 -10.43
CA ARG A 103 -6.34 -8.00 -10.33
C ARG A 103 -6.75 -7.01 -9.22
N SER A 104 -6.97 -5.76 -9.62
CA SER A 104 -7.71 -4.77 -8.83
C SER A 104 -9.20 -4.84 -9.14
N ILE A 105 -10.05 -4.49 -8.16
CA ILE A 105 -11.50 -4.46 -8.25
C ILE A 105 -11.93 -3.04 -7.89
N PRO A 106 -12.73 -2.34 -8.71
CA PRO A 106 -13.26 -1.03 -8.36
C PRO A 106 -13.96 -1.05 -7.01
N SER A 107 -13.70 -0.02 -6.20
CA SER A 107 -14.41 0.19 -4.96
C SER A 107 -15.15 1.52 -5.01
N MET A 108 -16.44 1.47 -4.66
CA MET A 108 -17.28 2.66 -4.49
C MET A 108 -17.27 3.17 -3.04
N SER A 109 -16.48 2.54 -2.17
CA SER A 109 -16.52 2.76 -0.73
C SER A 109 -15.28 3.46 -0.18
N LEU A 110 -14.45 4.05 -1.06
CA LEU A 110 -13.16 4.67 -0.78
C LEU A 110 -13.03 5.99 -1.56
N LEU A 111 -11.81 6.39 -1.95
CA LEU A 111 -11.60 7.59 -2.75
C LEU A 111 -12.16 7.41 -4.17
N ASN A 112 -12.45 8.52 -4.85
CA ASN A 112 -12.92 8.50 -6.25
C ASN A 112 -11.95 7.74 -7.18
N THR A 113 -10.66 7.74 -6.86
CA THR A 113 -9.62 7.02 -7.62
C THR A 113 -9.70 5.50 -7.44
N ASP A 114 -10.23 5.00 -6.33
CA ASP A 114 -10.45 3.57 -6.10
C ASP A 114 -11.58 3.00 -6.99
N GLN A 115 -12.40 3.84 -7.61
CA GLN A 115 -13.36 3.44 -8.65
C GLN A 115 -12.65 3.10 -9.98
N THR A 116 -11.43 3.61 -10.16
CA THR A 116 -10.57 3.33 -11.32
C THR A 116 -9.19 2.86 -10.86
N PRO A 117 -9.12 1.74 -10.12
CA PRO A 117 -7.99 1.45 -9.26
C PRO A 117 -6.72 1.09 -10.03
N ALA A 118 -5.61 1.28 -9.32
CA ALA A 118 -4.27 0.89 -9.74
C ALA A 118 -3.73 -0.26 -8.88
N LEU A 119 -2.87 -1.11 -9.45
CA LEU A 119 -2.13 -2.07 -8.63
C LEU A 119 -1.04 -1.37 -7.83
N PHE A 120 -0.38 -0.38 -8.42
CA PHE A 120 0.57 0.49 -7.73
C PHE A 120 0.14 1.94 -7.92
N TRP A 121 -0.39 2.54 -6.87
CA TRP A 121 -0.74 3.96 -6.80
C TRP A 121 0.39 4.73 -6.14
N ILE A 122 1.06 5.58 -6.92
CA ILE A 122 2.32 6.23 -6.57
C ILE A 122 2.13 7.74 -6.64
N VAL A 123 2.08 8.38 -5.48
CA VAL A 123 1.88 9.84 -5.36
C VAL A 123 3.16 10.61 -5.00
N SER A 124 4.27 9.90 -4.76
CA SER A 124 5.59 10.50 -4.53
C SER A 124 6.68 9.76 -5.30
N THR A 125 7.41 10.51 -6.13
CA THR A 125 8.58 10.02 -6.89
C THR A 125 9.86 10.04 -6.07
N LYS A 126 9.81 10.40 -4.78
CA LYS A 126 10.96 10.36 -3.86
C LYS A 126 11.19 8.95 -3.28
N ASN A 127 10.46 7.96 -3.76
CA ASN A 127 10.54 6.56 -3.32
C ASN A 127 11.20 5.69 -4.39
N TYR A 128 11.81 4.58 -3.97
CA TYR A 128 12.43 3.62 -4.87
C TYR A 128 11.40 2.57 -5.30
N ILE A 129 10.84 2.74 -6.49
CA ILE A 129 9.86 1.80 -7.07
C ILE A 129 10.54 0.97 -8.17
N THR A 130 10.93 -0.26 -7.88
CA THR A 130 11.76 -1.06 -8.80
C THR A 130 11.30 -2.52 -8.89
N ASN A 131 11.43 -3.14 -10.06
CA ASN A 131 11.12 -4.57 -10.30
C ASN A 131 9.71 -5.04 -9.90
N ASN A 132 8.76 -4.13 -9.72
CA ASN A 132 7.37 -4.50 -9.45
C ASN A 132 6.69 -4.96 -10.74
N ARG A 133 5.77 -5.91 -10.62
CA ARG A 133 5.01 -6.48 -11.75
C ARG A 133 3.53 -6.27 -11.51
N ALA A 134 2.82 -5.86 -12.56
CA ALA A 134 1.39 -5.58 -12.52
C ALA A 134 0.68 -6.35 -13.63
N ALA A 135 -0.34 -7.13 -13.30
CA ALA A 135 -1.13 -7.88 -14.29
C ALA A 135 -2.63 -7.84 -13.98
N GLY A 136 -3.46 -7.69 -15.01
CA GLY A 136 -4.92 -7.82 -14.88
C GLY A 136 -5.60 -6.75 -14.01
N SER A 137 -5.00 -5.57 -13.83
CA SER A 137 -5.68 -4.44 -13.17
C SER A 137 -6.93 -4.03 -13.94
N ARG A 138 -7.99 -3.61 -13.24
CA ARG A 138 -9.21 -3.12 -13.89
C ARG A 138 -8.95 -1.87 -14.72
N ARG A 139 -8.03 -1.01 -14.30
CA ARG A 139 -7.72 0.25 -14.99
C ARG A 139 -6.22 0.46 -15.21
N TYR A 140 -5.43 0.55 -14.14
CA TYR A 140 -4.00 0.89 -14.25
C TYR A 140 -3.12 -0.16 -13.59
N GLY A 141 -2.04 -0.59 -14.25
CA GLY A 141 -0.99 -1.37 -13.58
C GLY A 141 -0.25 -0.48 -12.58
N PHE A 142 0.38 0.56 -13.12
CA PHE A 142 1.01 1.63 -12.36
C PHE A 142 0.28 2.93 -12.65
N TRP A 143 -0.01 3.70 -11.60
CA TRP A 143 -0.53 5.06 -11.73
C TRP A 143 0.36 5.98 -10.92
N VAL A 144 1.21 6.72 -11.63
CA VAL A 144 2.07 7.76 -11.05
C VAL A 144 1.33 9.08 -11.16
N ARG A 145 1.01 9.68 -10.01
CA ARG A 145 0.29 10.95 -9.91
C ARG A 145 0.89 11.76 -8.77
N PRO A 146 2.00 12.48 -9.01
CA PRO A 146 2.64 13.28 -7.98
C PRO A 146 1.67 14.33 -7.44
N GLU A 147 1.47 14.34 -6.13
CA GLU A 147 0.52 15.24 -5.49
C GLU A 147 1.26 16.27 -4.63
N ARG A 148 0.69 17.47 -4.53
CA ARG A 148 1.25 18.57 -3.73
C ARG A 148 0.77 18.55 -2.28
N SER A 149 -0.22 17.71 -1.99
CA SER A 149 -0.90 17.58 -0.69
C SER A 149 -1.60 16.22 -0.59
N ALA A 150 -2.02 15.85 0.62
CA ALA A 150 -2.76 14.62 0.92
C ALA A 150 -3.93 14.36 -0.04
N THR A 151 -4.11 13.10 -0.47
CA THR A 151 -5.18 12.72 -1.41
C THR A 151 -6.40 12.07 -0.75
N GLY A 152 -6.37 11.82 0.57
CA GLY A 152 -7.43 11.12 1.31
C GLY A 152 -7.43 11.41 2.79
#